data_AF-A0A3D1HAF9-F1
#
_entry.id   AF-A0A3D1HAF9-F1
#
_cell.length_a   1.000
_cell.length_b   1.000
_cell.length_c   1.000
_cell.angle_alpha   90.00
_cell.angle_beta   90.00
_cell.angle_gamma   90.00
#
_symmetry.space_group_name_H-M   'P 1'
#
loop_
_entity.id
_entity.type
_entity.pdbx_description
1 polymer ?
#
loop_
_entity_poly.entity_id
_entity_poly.type
_entity_poly.pdbx_seq_one_letter_code
_entity_poly.pdbx_strand_id
1 'polypeptide(L)'
;MEFVSERTAFTMLSETVVKAGVSLFNAIKYIYMIADKDFYNISVKDIFKISLKNITDTTCLYNTGIKLDKERCKEMNSPEYERVLSLMVYSFAVRLPELKNVKINNQSLNDKQIKSIFDMVVAKGAGNYDNVIVDDFEEIRRMVRTGRPVPAYDAEWFKSYIYSYVPALTAITNKNMFLLGSCDILFTLFYSGLEEELKRVLSGLAAG
;
A
#
# COMPACT_ATOMS: atom_id res chain seq x y z
N MET A 1 16.01 11.52 -14.80
CA MET A 1 16.94 11.46 -13.65
C MET A 1 18.02 10.48 -14.00
N GLU A 2 19.28 10.85 -13.79
CA GLU A 2 20.41 9.95 -14.00
C GLU A 2 20.61 9.07 -12.76
N PHE A 3 20.87 7.80 -13.01
CA PHE A 3 21.13 6.79 -11.98
C PHE A 3 22.47 6.14 -12.27
N VAL A 4 23.21 5.79 -11.22
CA VAL A 4 24.44 4.98 -11.35
C VAL A 4 24.12 3.62 -12.00
N SER A 5 22.94 3.06 -11.70
CA SER A 5 22.38 1.88 -12.36
C SER A 5 20.87 2.00 -12.44
N GLU A 6 20.33 2.23 -13.64
CA GLU A 6 18.88 2.32 -13.85
C GLU A 6 18.17 1.02 -13.45
N ARG A 7 18.75 -0.14 -13.79
CA ARG A 7 18.20 -1.44 -13.43
C ARG A 7 18.07 -1.61 -11.92
N THR A 8 19.12 -1.23 -11.17
CA THR A 8 19.09 -1.30 -9.70
C THR A 8 18.04 -0.35 -9.15
N ALA A 9 17.98 0.88 -9.66
CA ALA A 9 17.02 1.87 -9.20
C ALA A 9 15.57 1.41 -9.41
N PHE A 10 15.23 0.92 -10.61
CA PHE A 10 13.88 0.44 -10.90
C PHE A 10 13.52 -0.79 -10.06
N THR A 11 14.48 -1.70 -9.87
CA THR A 11 14.29 -2.87 -9.00
C THR A 11 13.98 -2.44 -7.58
N MET A 12 14.78 -1.57 -6.99
CA MET A 12 14.59 -1.11 -5.61
C MET A 12 13.27 -0.35 -5.42
N LEU A 13 12.92 0.56 -6.34
CA LEU A 13 11.65 1.28 -6.27
C LEU A 13 10.45 0.34 -6.39
N SER A 14 10.49 -0.62 -7.33
CA SER A 14 9.42 -1.61 -7.48
C SER A 14 9.28 -2.51 -6.24
N GLU A 15 10.41 -2.90 -5.62
CA GLU A 15 10.40 -3.69 -4.39
C GLU A 15 9.86 -2.91 -3.19
N THR A 16 10.17 -1.62 -3.09
CA THR A 16 9.62 -0.76 -2.04
C THR A 16 8.09 -0.73 -2.11
N VAL A 17 7.50 -0.57 -3.30
CA VAL A 17 6.04 -0.58 -3.49
C VAL A 17 5.43 -1.93 -3.11
N VAL A 18 6.03 -3.04 -3.56
CA VAL A 18 5.52 -4.39 -3.24
C VAL A 18 5.62 -4.69 -1.74
N LYS A 19 6.77 -4.40 -1.11
CA LYS A 19 6.97 -4.60 0.33
C LYS A 19 6.02 -3.73 1.16
N ALA A 20 5.75 -2.51 0.71
CA ALA A 20 4.76 -1.63 1.32
C ALA A 20 3.35 -2.24 1.29
N GLY A 21 2.92 -2.77 0.14
CA GLY A 21 1.64 -3.46 0.02
C GLY A 21 1.53 -4.68 0.93
N VAL A 22 2.58 -5.51 0.98
CA VAL A 22 2.63 -6.69 1.88
C VAL A 22 2.57 -6.27 3.35
N SER A 23 3.30 -5.22 3.73
CA SER A 23 3.32 -4.71 5.09
C SER A 23 1.94 -4.17 5.51
N LEU A 24 1.27 -3.38 4.66
CA LEU A 24 -0.09 -2.90 4.91
C LEU A 24 -1.09 -4.07 5.02
N PHE A 25 -1.02 -5.03 4.11
CA PHE A 25 -1.87 -6.22 4.12
C PHE A 25 -1.73 -7.00 5.44
N ASN A 26 -0.49 -7.19 5.91
CA ASN A 26 -0.22 -7.81 7.20
C ASN A 26 -0.77 -6.97 8.36
N ALA A 27 -0.55 -5.65 8.35
CA ALA A 27 -1.05 -4.75 9.39
C ALA A 27 -2.57 -4.86 9.57
N ILE A 28 -3.32 -4.99 8.48
CA ILE A 28 -4.78 -5.16 8.50
C ILE A 28 -5.17 -6.51 9.13
N LYS A 29 -4.47 -7.60 8.78
CA LYS A 29 -4.69 -8.92 9.44
C LYS A 29 -4.42 -8.83 10.96
N TYR A 30 -3.40 -8.09 11.37
CA TYR A 30 -3.10 -7.86 12.79
C TYR A 30 -4.17 -7.02 13.50
N ILE A 31 -4.66 -5.95 12.87
CA ILE A 31 -5.75 -5.13 13.40
C ILE A 31 -7.01 -5.98 13.62
N TYR A 32 -7.36 -6.80 12.63
CA TYR A 32 -8.50 -7.71 12.74
C TYR A 32 -8.36 -8.69 13.90
N MET A 33 -7.19 -9.31 14.04
CA MET A 33 -6.93 -10.23 15.13
C MET A 33 -6.97 -9.55 16.51
N ILE A 34 -6.43 -8.33 16.63
CA ILE A 34 -6.43 -7.58 17.89
C ILE A 34 -7.85 -7.16 18.27
N ALA A 35 -8.66 -6.77 17.29
CA ALA A 35 -10.07 -6.49 17.49
C ALA A 35 -10.86 -7.70 18.03
N ASP A 36 -10.40 -8.92 17.72
CA ASP A 36 -10.95 -10.18 18.24
C ASP A 36 -10.40 -10.55 19.64
N LYS A 37 -9.11 -10.32 19.89
CA LYS A 37 -8.42 -10.74 21.12
C LYS A 37 -8.57 -9.77 22.29
N ASP A 38 -8.38 -8.48 22.03
CA ASP A 38 -8.02 -7.53 23.09
C ASP A 38 -8.40 -6.10 22.74
N PHE A 39 -9.60 -5.96 22.17
CA PHE A 39 -10.18 -4.71 21.68
C PHE A 39 -10.02 -3.53 22.65
N TYR A 40 -10.14 -3.80 23.96
CA TYR A 40 -10.10 -2.76 25.00
C TYR A 40 -8.71 -2.49 25.56
N ASN A 41 -7.74 -3.39 25.37
CA ASN A 41 -6.42 -3.28 26.03
C ASN A 41 -5.28 -2.96 25.07
N ILE A 42 -5.42 -3.24 23.76
CA ILE A 42 -4.39 -2.90 22.77
C ILE A 42 -4.85 -1.70 21.96
N SER A 43 -4.10 -0.60 22.05
CA SER A 43 -4.40 0.60 21.29
C SER A 43 -4.06 0.40 19.81
N VAL A 44 -5.04 0.67 18.94
CA VAL A 44 -4.83 0.73 17.48
C VAL A 44 -3.70 1.70 17.09
N LYS A 45 -3.50 2.75 17.89
CA LYS A 45 -2.43 3.73 17.72
C LYS A 45 -1.05 3.07 17.77
N ASP A 46 -0.86 2.05 18.61
CA ASP A 46 0.44 1.39 18.72
C ASP A 46 0.70 0.46 17.54
N ILE A 47 -0.33 -0.22 17.03
CA ILE A 47 -0.25 -0.95 15.75
C ILE A 47 0.14 0.00 14.62
N PHE A 48 -0.50 1.17 14.55
CA PHE A 48 -0.20 2.18 13.53
C PHE A 48 1.23 2.66 13.66
N LYS A 49 1.69 3.02 14.86
CA LYS A 49 3.09 3.43 15.07
C LYS A 49 4.08 2.37 14.60
N ILE A 50 3.83 1.10 14.91
CA ILE A 50 4.73 0.01 14.51
C ILE A 50 4.73 -0.15 12.99
N SER A 51 3.54 -0.20 12.38
CA SER A 51 3.37 -0.42 10.94
C SER A 51 3.92 0.75 10.11
N LEU A 52 3.75 1.98 10.59
CA LEU A 52 4.19 3.20 9.92
C LEU A 52 5.67 3.53 10.18
N LYS A 53 6.29 2.96 11.22
CA LYS A 53 7.73 3.18 11.52
C LYS A 53 8.63 2.67 10.40
N ASN A 54 8.29 1.53 9.81
CA ASN A 54 8.96 1.01 8.62
C ASN A 54 7.93 0.34 7.71
N ILE A 55 7.40 1.12 6.77
CA ILE A 55 6.37 0.67 5.84
C ILE A 55 6.83 -0.49 4.93
N THR A 56 8.15 -0.75 4.81
CA THR A 56 8.68 -1.88 4.03
C THR A 56 9.01 -3.13 4.86
N ASP A 57 8.95 -3.05 6.20
CA ASP A 57 9.18 -4.20 7.08
C ASP A 57 7.90 -5.05 7.18
N THR A 58 7.86 -6.10 6.36
CA THR A 58 6.75 -7.07 6.34
C THR A 58 6.61 -7.91 7.62
N THR A 59 7.56 -7.82 8.56
CA THR A 59 7.64 -8.60 9.79
C THR A 59 7.52 -7.78 11.07
N CYS A 60 7.39 -6.45 10.98
CA CYS A 60 7.45 -5.54 12.13
C CYS A 60 6.48 -5.92 13.25
N LEU A 61 5.26 -6.34 12.90
CA LEU A 61 4.24 -6.75 13.86
C LEU A 61 4.45 -8.18 14.39
N TYR A 62 5.05 -9.08 13.60
CA TYR A 62 5.44 -10.40 14.09
C TYR A 62 6.48 -10.31 15.21
N ASN A 63 7.41 -9.37 15.09
CA ASN A 63 8.48 -9.15 16.08
C ASN A 63 7.98 -8.61 17.43
N THR A 64 6.71 -8.19 17.52
CA THR A 64 6.07 -7.81 18.80
C THR A 64 5.72 -9.01 19.68
N GLY A 65 5.89 -10.24 19.17
CA GLY A 65 5.46 -11.47 19.84
C GLY A 65 3.99 -11.81 19.60
N ILE A 66 3.23 -10.90 18.98
CA ILE A 66 1.86 -11.15 18.52
C ILE A 66 1.95 -12.00 17.24
N LYS A 67 1.43 -13.24 17.29
CA LYS A 67 1.37 -14.14 16.13
C LYS A 67 -0.03 -14.17 15.55
N LEU A 68 -0.14 -14.08 14.23
CA LEU A 68 -1.41 -14.25 13.52
C LEU A 68 -1.97 -15.65 13.82
N ASP A 69 -3.20 -15.67 14.33
CA ASP A 69 -3.96 -16.88 14.61
C ASP A 69 -4.87 -17.18 13.41
N LYS A 70 -4.63 -18.33 12.76
CA LYS A 70 -5.36 -18.74 11.55
C LYS A 70 -6.85 -18.94 11.80
N GLU A 71 -7.24 -19.47 12.96
CA GLU A 71 -8.65 -19.71 13.29
C GLU A 71 -9.38 -18.39 13.54
N ARG A 72 -8.73 -17.44 14.21
CA ARG A 72 -9.31 -16.12 14.48
C ARG A 72 -9.36 -15.21 13.25
N CYS A 73 -8.43 -15.39 12.31
CA CYS A 73 -8.40 -14.68 11.04
C CYS A 73 -9.06 -15.47 9.91
N LYS A 74 -9.91 -16.46 10.21
CA LYS A 74 -10.50 -17.35 9.20
C LYS A 74 -11.24 -16.59 8.10
N GLU A 75 -11.88 -15.47 8.43
CA GLU A 75 -12.59 -14.63 7.46
C GLU A 75 -11.64 -13.93 6.47
N MET A 76 -10.35 -13.87 6.78
CA MET A 76 -9.27 -13.30 5.94
C MET A 76 -8.39 -14.37 5.29
N ASN A 77 -8.77 -15.65 5.37
CA ASN A 77 -8.04 -16.77 4.77
C ASN A 77 -8.70 -17.30 3.49
N SER A 78 -9.62 -16.53 2.89
CA SER A 78 -10.28 -16.92 1.65
C SER A 78 -9.46 -16.50 0.42
N PRO A 79 -9.59 -17.21 -0.72
CA PRO A 79 -9.00 -16.79 -1.98
C PRO A 79 -9.40 -15.37 -2.41
N GLU A 80 -10.64 -14.96 -2.10
CA GLU A 80 -11.16 -13.62 -2.37
C GLU A 80 -10.40 -12.57 -1.54
N TYR A 81 -10.12 -12.85 -0.27
CA TYR A 81 -9.35 -11.91 0.56
C TYR A 81 -7.88 -11.85 0.14
N GLU A 82 -7.27 -12.95 -0.30
CA GLU A 82 -5.87 -12.95 -0.78
C GLU A 82 -5.65 -12.03 -2.00
N ARG A 83 -6.69 -11.79 -2.82
CA ARG A 83 -6.63 -10.81 -3.92
C ARG A 83 -6.45 -9.36 -3.47
N VAL A 84 -6.83 -9.04 -2.23
CA VAL A 84 -6.64 -7.71 -1.64
C VAL A 84 -5.17 -7.30 -1.72
N LEU A 85 -4.23 -8.22 -1.50
CA LEU A 85 -2.80 -7.90 -1.60
C LEU A 85 -2.43 -7.39 -3.00
N SER A 86 -2.89 -8.08 -4.04
CA SER A 86 -2.65 -7.67 -5.44
C SER A 86 -3.24 -6.29 -5.74
N LEU A 87 -4.46 -6.04 -5.24
CA LEU A 87 -5.15 -4.75 -5.36
C LEU A 87 -4.43 -3.62 -4.58
N MET A 88 -3.91 -3.89 -3.38
CA MET A 88 -3.15 -2.91 -2.58
C MET A 88 -1.87 -2.48 -3.28
N VAL A 89 -1.12 -3.45 -3.80
CA VAL A 89 0.11 -3.13 -4.53
C VAL A 89 -0.23 -2.36 -5.81
N TYR A 90 -1.32 -2.72 -6.49
CA TYR A 90 -1.77 -2.02 -7.69
C TYR A 90 -2.22 -0.58 -7.40
N SER A 91 -2.98 -0.36 -6.32
CA SER A 91 -3.46 0.97 -5.92
C SER A 91 -2.31 1.94 -5.59
N PHE A 92 -1.17 1.42 -5.10
CA PHE A 92 0.05 2.20 -4.98
C PHE A 92 0.73 2.43 -6.34
N ALA A 93 0.79 1.40 -7.18
CA ALA A 93 1.49 1.44 -8.46
C ALA A 93 0.88 2.48 -9.43
N VAL A 94 -0.44 2.59 -9.51
CA VAL A 94 -1.12 3.55 -10.39
C VAL A 94 -0.79 5.00 -10.07
N ARG A 95 -0.30 5.28 -8.85
CA ARG A 95 0.10 6.61 -8.40
C ARG A 95 1.58 6.93 -8.52
N LEU A 96 2.40 5.99 -9.00
CA LEU A 96 3.81 6.23 -9.32
C LEU A 96 4.09 7.45 -10.22
N PRO A 97 3.19 7.92 -11.11
CA PRO A 97 3.43 9.16 -11.86
C PRO A 97 3.64 10.39 -10.97
N GLU A 98 3.15 10.42 -9.74
CA GLU A 98 3.38 11.51 -8.79
C GLU A 98 4.86 11.70 -8.46
N LEU A 99 5.69 10.65 -8.58
CA LEU A 99 7.15 10.72 -8.39
C LEU A 99 7.83 11.67 -9.39
N LYS A 100 7.18 12.03 -10.50
CA LYS A 100 7.68 13.06 -11.42
C LYS A 100 7.82 14.43 -10.78
N ASN A 101 7.05 14.71 -9.72
CA ASN A 101 7.12 15.96 -8.97
C ASN A 101 8.31 15.98 -7.99
N VAL A 102 8.94 14.84 -7.73
CA VAL A 102 10.13 14.74 -6.88
C VAL A 102 11.35 15.18 -7.67
N LYS A 103 12.01 16.25 -7.21
CA LYS A 103 13.23 16.79 -7.81
C LYS A 103 14.43 16.47 -6.93
N ILE A 104 15.42 15.81 -7.52
CA ILE A 104 16.73 15.54 -6.90
C ILE A 104 17.78 16.09 -7.87
N ASN A 105 18.68 16.94 -7.38
CA ASN A 105 19.69 17.62 -8.19
C ASN A 105 19.10 18.33 -9.43
N ASN A 106 17.93 18.98 -9.26
CA ASN A 106 17.13 19.60 -10.33
C ASN A 106 16.64 18.66 -11.45
N GLN A 107 16.80 17.35 -11.28
CA GLN A 107 16.28 16.33 -12.20
C GLN A 107 15.05 15.65 -11.59
N SER A 108 14.15 15.19 -12.46
CA SER A 108 13.02 14.34 -12.10
C SER A 108 13.06 13.03 -12.89
N LEU A 109 12.32 12.03 -12.44
CA LEU A 109 12.03 10.87 -13.27
C LEU A 109 11.33 11.31 -14.56
N ASN A 110 11.67 10.65 -15.67
CA ASN A 110 10.94 10.81 -16.93
C ASN A 110 9.83 9.76 -17.05
N ASP A 111 8.91 9.98 -17.99
CA ASP A 111 7.74 9.10 -18.19
C ASP A 111 8.11 7.64 -18.47
N LYS A 112 9.20 7.40 -19.22
CA LYS A 112 9.67 6.05 -19.53
C LYS A 112 10.17 5.35 -18.27
N GLN A 113 10.94 6.05 -17.42
CA GLN A 113 11.43 5.50 -16.16
C GLN A 113 10.28 5.13 -15.22
N ILE A 114 9.28 6.01 -15.08
CA ILE A 114 8.08 5.76 -14.27
C ILE A 114 7.30 4.56 -14.80
N LYS A 115 7.09 4.49 -16.12
CA LYS A 115 6.39 3.37 -16.75
C LYS A 115 7.12 2.04 -16.54
N SER A 116 8.44 2.03 -16.68
CA SER A 116 9.25 0.83 -16.39
C SER A 116 9.10 0.34 -14.95
N ILE A 117 9.08 1.26 -13.96
CA ILE A 117 8.87 0.89 -12.56
C ILE A 117 7.46 0.30 -12.36
N PHE A 118 6.44 0.94 -12.93
CA PHE A 118 5.06 0.45 -12.89
C PHE A 118 4.93 -0.95 -13.49
N ASP A 119 5.50 -1.17 -14.68
CA ASP A 119 5.44 -2.47 -15.36
C ASP A 119 6.16 -3.56 -14.54
N MET A 120 7.26 -3.21 -13.85
CA MET A 120 7.94 -4.14 -12.94
C MET A 120 7.08 -4.49 -11.71
N VAL A 121 6.31 -3.54 -11.17
CA VAL A 121 5.38 -3.81 -10.05
C VAL A 121 4.24 -4.72 -10.51
N VAL A 122 3.66 -4.46 -11.69
CA VAL A 122 2.62 -5.32 -12.30
C VAL A 122 3.14 -6.73 -12.57
N ALA A 123 4.35 -6.86 -13.12
CA ALA A 123 4.99 -8.15 -13.36
C ALA A 123 5.24 -8.96 -12.08
N LYS A 124 5.33 -8.31 -10.91
CA LYS A 124 5.43 -8.95 -9.59
C LYS A 124 4.08 -9.39 -9.00
N GLY A 125 2.99 -9.28 -9.76
CA GLY A 125 1.67 -9.80 -9.39
C GLY A 125 0.66 -8.74 -8.94
N ALA A 126 0.95 -7.45 -9.10
CA ALA A 126 -0.02 -6.39 -8.88
C ALA A 126 -1.05 -6.36 -10.02
N GLY A 127 -2.34 -6.28 -9.71
CA GLY A 127 -3.39 -6.30 -10.71
C GLY A 127 -4.71 -5.72 -10.20
N ASN A 128 -5.52 -5.22 -11.13
CA ASN A 128 -6.80 -4.61 -10.84
C ASN A 128 -7.96 -5.59 -11.08
N TYR A 129 -8.20 -6.47 -10.12
CA TYR A 129 -9.31 -7.41 -10.22
C TYR A 129 -10.65 -6.66 -10.33
N ASP A 130 -11.43 -6.99 -11.36
CA ASP A 130 -12.75 -6.42 -11.65
C ASP A 130 -12.79 -4.88 -11.69
N ASN A 131 -11.67 -4.25 -12.05
CA ASN A 131 -11.53 -2.79 -12.12
C ASN A 131 -11.94 -2.06 -10.84
N VAL A 132 -11.71 -2.69 -9.68
CA VAL A 132 -12.06 -2.16 -8.35
C VAL A 132 -11.26 -0.91 -8.00
N ILE A 133 -10.00 -0.85 -8.41
CA ILE A 133 -9.20 0.38 -8.31
C ILE A 133 -9.64 1.30 -9.44
N VAL A 134 -10.31 2.39 -9.07
CA VAL A 134 -10.82 3.40 -10.02
C VAL A 134 -9.72 4.30 -10.59
N ASP A 135 -8.61 4.43 -9.87
CA ASP A 135 -7.44 5.19 -10.31
C ASP A 135 -6.76 4.48 -11.49
N ASP A 136 -6.59 5.19 -12.61
CA ASP A 136 -5.89 4.70 -13.80
C ASP A 136 -4.51 5.36 -13.93
N PHE A 137 -3.48 4.55 -14.24
CA PHE A 137 -2.10 5.03 -14.34
C PHE A 137 -1.91 6.12 -15.40
N GLU A 138 -2.52 5.99 -16.58
CA GLU A 138 -2.36 6.99 -17.66
C GLU A 138 -3.15 8.27 -17.34
N GLU A 139 -4.29 8.16 -16.68
CA GLU A 139 -5.04 9.31 -16.18
C GLU A 139 -4.24 10.09 -15.13
N ILE A 140 -3.72 9.42 -14.09
CA ILE A 140 -2.88 10.05 -13.07
C ILE A 140 -1.64 10.69 -13.71
N ARG A 141 -1.00 10.00 -14.65
CA ARG A 141 0.12 10.54 -15.41
C ARG A 141 -0.25 11.80 -16.21
N ARG A 142 -1.43 11.83 -16.84
CA ARG A 142 -1.95 13.01 -17.54
C ARG A 142 -2.18 14.17 -16.58
N MET A 143 -2.73 13.91 -15.40
CA MET A 143 -2.97 14.92 -14.37
C MET A 143 -1.67 15.55 -13.91
N VAL A 144 -0.67 14.73 -13.56
CA VAL A 144 0.67 15.21 -13.15
C VAL A 144 1.32 16.05 -14.26
N ARG A 145 1.27 15.58 -15.52
CA ARG A 145 1.85 16.33 -16.66
C ARG A 145 1.18 17.68 -16.90
N THR A 146 -0.13 17.78 -16.62
CA THR A 146 -0.92 19.01 -16.82
C THR A 146 -0.99 19.87 -15.56
N GLY A 147 -0.30 19.50 -14.48
CA GLY A 147 -0.33 20.22 -13.20
C GLY A 147 -1.69 20.17 -12.50
N ARG A 148 -2.55 19.22 -12.86
CA ARG A 148 -3.84 19.00 -12.17
C ARG A 148 -3.60 18.24 -10.87
N PRO A 149 -4.32 18.59 -9.79
CA PRO A 149 -4.18 17.92 -8.50
C PRO A 149 -4.68 16.48 -8.60
N VAL A 150 -3.85 15.52 -8.18
CA VAL A 150 -4.24 14.12 -8.01
C VAL A 150 -5.14 14.00 -6.77
N PRO A 151 -6.25 13.25 -6.81
CA PRO A 151 -7.11 13.05 -5.63
C PRO A 151 -6.32 12.46 -4.47
N ALA A 152 -6.74 12.70 -3.23
CA ALA A 152 -6.10 12.07 -2.07
C ALA A 152 -6.18 10.54 -2.16
N TYR A 153 -5.24 9.84 -1.54
CA TYR A 153 -5.29 8.38 -1.42
C TYR A 153 -6.16 8.00 -0.21
N ASP A 154 -7.07 7.05 -0.39
CA ASP A 154 -7.99 6.58 0.65
C ASP A 154 -8.23 5.06 0.61
N ALA A 155 -9.13 4.60 1.47
CA ALA A 155 -9.52 3.19 1.59
C ALA A 155 -10.86 2.85 0.90
N GLU A 156 -11.43 3.72 0.08
CA GLU A 156 -12.78 3.51 -0.48
C GLU A 156 -12.83 2.25 -1.34
N TRP A 157 -11.84 2.06 -2.22
CA TRP A 157 -11.74 0.85 -3.05
C TRP A 157 -11.69 -0.42 -2.20
N PHE A 158 -10.99 -0.39 -1.06
CA PHE A 158 -10.84 -1.54 -0.18
C PHE A 158 -12.19 -1.91 0.44
N LYS A 159 -12.93 -0.92 0.96
CA LYS A 159 -14.26 -1.14 1.52
C LYS A 159 -15.21 -1.69 0.47
N SER A 160 -15.26 -1.06 -0.71
CA SER A 160 -16.08 -1.52 -1.84
C SER A 160 -15.78 -2.96 -2.25
N TYR A 161 -14.49 -3.34 -2.28
CA TYR A 161 -14.07 -4.72 -2.52
C TYR A 161 -14.60 -5.68 -1.46
N ILE A 162 -14.39 -5.35 -0.18
CA ILE A 162 -14.82 -6.20 0.93
C ILE A 162 -16.35 -6.39 0.91
N TYR A 163 -17.11 -5.33 0.63
CA TYR A 163 -18.57 -5.39 0.50
C TYR A 163 -19.03 -6.33 -0.62
N SER A 164 -18.31 -6.37 -1.73
CA SER A 164 -18.69 -7.17 -2.90
C SER A 164 -18.23 -8.62 -2.83
N TYR A 165 -17.04 -8.90 -2.29
CA TYR A 165 -16.40 -10.22 -2.45
C TYR A 165 -16.06 -10.92 -1.14
N VAL A 166 -16.10 -10.24 0.02
CA VAL A 166 -15.74 -10.84 1.31
C VAL A 166 -16.84 -10.61 2.35
N PRO A 167 -18.05 -11.19 2.14
CA PRO A 167 -19.24 -10.90 2.94
C PRO A 167 -19.06 -11.15 4.45
N ALA A 168 -18.19 -12.09 4.84
CA ALA A 168 -17.88 -12.35 6.24
C ALA A 168 -17.32 -11.12 7.00
N LEU A 169 -16.58 -10.25 6.30
CA LEU A 169 -16.02 -9.01 6.87
C LEU A 169 -17.00 -7.83 6.80
N THR A 170 -18.19 -8.01 6.20
CA THR A 170 -19.23 -6.98 6.06
C THR A 170 -20.28 -7.03 7.15
N ALA A 171 -20.36 -8.15 7.88
CA ALA A 171 -21.31 -8.31 8.97
C ALA A 171 -21.13 -7.21 10.02
N ILE A 172 -22.24 -6.62 10.47
CA ILE A 172 -22.22 -5.53 11.46
C ILE A 172 -21.85 -6.12 12.82
N THR A 173 -20.56 -6.06 13.13
CA THR A 173 -19.98 -6.49 14.41
C THR A 173 -18.94 -5.46 14.85
N ASN A 174 -18.69 -5.35 16.15
CA ASN A 174 -17.67 -4.43 16.67
C ASN A 174 -16.30 -4.66 16.02
N LYS A 175 -15.95 -5.93 15.80
CA LYS A 175 -14.70 -6.34 15.17
C LYS A 175 -14.58 -5.80 13.74
N ASN A 176 -15.60 -6.01 12.91
CA ASN A 176 -15.60 -5.57 11.52
C ASN A 176 -15.68 -4.04 11.39
N MET A 177 -16.52 -3.39 12.20
CA MET A 177 -16.63 -1.93 12.22
C MET A 177 -15.30 -1.27 12.61
N PHE A 178 -14.60 -1.84 13.58
CA PHE A 178 -13.28 -1.38 13.98
C PHE A 178 -12.21 -1.62 12.93
N LEU A 179 -12.21 -2.79 12.27
CA LEU A 179 -11.32 -3.06 11.16
C LEU A 179 -11.49 -2.02 10.05
N LEU A 180 -12.72 -1.82 9.58
CA LEU A 180 -13.01 -0.92 8.46
C LEU A 180 -12.69 0.54 8.83
N GLY A 181 -13.07 0.99 10.03
CA GLY A 181 -12.71 2.32 10.52
C GLY A 181 -11.19 2.51 10.71
N SER A 182 -10.47 1.46 11.10
CA SER A 182 -9.00 1.51 11.15
C SER A 182 -8.39 1.62 9.75
N CYS A 183 -8.96 0.95 8.75
CA CYS A 183 -8.48 1.01 7.37
C CYS A 183 -8.62 2.41 6.78
N ASP A 184 -9.71 3.14 7.07
CA ASP A 184 -9.93 4.52 6.60
C ASP A 184 -8.76 5.45 6.98
N ILE A 185 -8.23 5.30 8.18
CA ILE A 185 -7.10 6.10 8.67
C ILE A 185 -5.78 5.51 8.18
N LEU A 186 -5.60 4.19 8.33
CA LEU A 186 -4.32 3.53 8.07
C LEU A 186 -3.90 3.70 6.61
N PHE A 187 -4.79 3.52 5.64
CA PHE A 187 -4.45 3.63 4.20
C PHE A 187 -3.85 4.99 3.86
N THR A 188 -4.50 6.06 4.33
CA THR A 188 -4.07 7.44 4.12
C THR A 188 -2.68 7.68 4.73
N LEU A 189 -2.49 7.29 5.99
CA LEU A 189 -1.19 7.44 6.68
C LEU A 189 -0.09 6.59 6.05
N PHE A 190 -0.44 5.37 5.62
CA PHE A 190 0.51 4.42 5.04
C PHE A 190 0.99 4.88 3.67
N TYR A 191 0.08 5.41 2.84
CA TYR A 191 0.47 5.99 1.56
C TYR A 191 1.37 7.21 1.73
N SER A 192 1.05 8.11 2.67
CA SER A 192 1.94 9.24 2.99
C SER A 192 3.34 8.76 3.42
N GLY A 193 3.42 7.70 4.23
CA GLY A 193 4.70 7.07 4.59
C GLY A 193 5.43 6.45 3.39
N LEU A 194 4.69 5.83 2.45
CA LEU A 194 5.25 5.29 1.21
C LEU A 194 5.80 6.39 0.31
N GLU A 195 5.12 7.53 0.17
CA GLU A 195 5.63 8.66 -0.62
C GLU A 195 6.98 9.15 -0.09
N GLU A 196 7.09 9.34 1.23
CA GLU A 196 8.34 9.74 1.86
C GLU A 196 9.45 8.69 1.70
N GLU A 197 9.11 7.41 1.83
CA GLU A 197 10.06 6.32 1.64
C GLU A 197 10.54 6.22 0.18
N LEU A 198 9.64 6.39 -0.79
CA LEU A 198 10.02 6.43 -2.22
C LEU A 198 10.92 7.62 -2.53
N LYS A 199 10.64 8.81 -1.96
CA LYS A 199 11.53 9.99 -2.08
C LYS A 199 12.91 9.70 -1.50
N ARG A 200 12.97 9.06 -0.32
CA ARG A 200 14.23 8.68 0.34
C ARG A 200 15.03 7.69 -0.51
N VAL A 201 14.38 6.63 -0.99
CA VAL A 201 15.00 5.61 -1.86
C VAL A 201 15.50 6.25 -3.16
N LEU A 202 14.68 7.07 -3.81
CA LEU A 202 15.05 7.78 -5.03
C LEU A 202 16.27 8.70 -4.82
N SER A 203 16.30 9.42 -3.69
CA SER A 203 17.42 10.31 -3.33
C SER A 203 18.72 9.55 -3.10
N GLY A 204 18.65 8.34 -2.52
CA GLY A 204 19.83 7.48 -2.34
C GLY A 204 20.34 6.80 -3.61
N LEU A 205 19.55 6.83 -4.70
CA LEU A 205 19.87 6.16 -5.96
C LEU A 205 20.31 7.12 -7.06
N ALA A 206 19.91 8.39 -6.98
CA ALA A 206 20.27 9.41 -7.96
C ALA A 206 21.79 9.57 -8.04
N ALA A 207 22.31 9.70 -9.27
CA ALA A 207 23.70 10.11 -9.45
C ALA A 207 23.86 11.56 -8.96
N GLY A 208 24.94 11.79 -8.19
CA GLY A 208 25.35 13.13 -7.75
C GLY A 208 25.74 14.03 -8.90
#